data_AF-A0AA37TTL2-F1
#
_entry.id   AF-A0AA37TTL2-F1
#
_cell.length_a   1.000
_cell.length_b   1.000
_cell.length_c   1.000
_cell.angle_alpha   90.00
_cell.angle_beta   90.00
_cell.angle_gamma   90.00
#
_symmetry.space_group_name_H-M   'P 1'
#
loop_
_entity.id
_entity.type
_entity.pdbx_description
1 polymer ?
#
loop_
_entity_poly.entity_id
_entity_poly.type
_entity_poly.pdbx_seq_one_letter_code
_entity_poly.pdbx_strand_id
1 'polypeptide(L)'
;MRKEDYSHLHTDLQAGLVITAYAITEINTFMRLFLNASHPYTGDEFLDSASFSQRNLLLRTMAAKVFEYRTMLEGKDSKNSDKSWSDEAAKISSEISESETMIGYRLAEDLRNEAANHYSFKAARKNLLFTSSNANFSLYVHQKTGNGFYPAGEEVMFIGRLSRHIDGMKDITLQRAFDEWMIWVREVITIMSNNYVRMITTHIFQKKPKKYARKVAHFVPFSMVQEPRKPSAPLFMRDDGSSPKTSNLQE
;
A
#
# COMPACT_ATOMS: atom_id res chain seq x y z
N MET A 1 -13.17 -16.63 -15.24
CA MET A 1 -13.47 -16.42 -16.68
C MET A 1 -12.39 -17.15 -17.48
N ARG A 2 -12.68 -17.52 -18.73
CA ARG A 2 -11.69 -18.09 -19.67
C ARG A 2 -11.32 -17.03 -20.72
N LYS A 3 -10.21 -17.21 -21.44
CA LYS A 3 -9.77 -16.28 -22.52
C LYS A 3 -10.86 -16.05 -23.58
N GLU A 4 -11.59 -17.10 -23.92
CA GLU A 4 -12.75 -17.08 -24.82
C GLU A 4 -13.90 -16.18 -24.33
N ASP A 5 -13.89 -15.76 -23.06
CA ASP A 5 -14.92 -14.90 -22.50
C ASP A 5 -14.82 -13.44 -22.88
N TYR A 6 -13.64 -13.01 -23.31
CA TYR A 6 -13.39 -11.63 -23.68
C TYR A 6 -12.68 -11.50 -25.03
N SER A 7 -12.53 -12.60 -25.79
CA SER A 7 -11.91 -12.60 -27.12
C SER A 7 -12.69 -11.79 -28.16
N HIS A 8 -13.95 -11.45 -27.88
CA HIS A 8 -14.77 -10.56 -28.71
C HIS A 8 -14.57 -9.07 -28.42
N LEU A 9 -13.80 -8.72 -27.38
CA LEU A 9 -13.46 -7.33 -27.05
C LEU A 9 -12.24 -6.88 -27.85
N HIS A 10 -12.09 -5.57 -28.05
CA HIS A 10 -10.86 -5.02 -28.61
C HIS A 10 -9.67 -5.34 -27.69
N THR A 11 -8.48 -5.57 -28.27
CA THR A 11 -7.26 -5.97 -27.56
C THR A 11 -6.94 -5.02 -26.41
N ASP A 12 -7.08 -3.70 -26.60
CA ASP A 12 -6.80 -2.71 -25.55
C ASP A 12 -7.76 -2.82 -24.36
N LEU A 13 -9.05 -3.09 -24.59
CA LEU A 13 -10.00 -3.31 -23.50
C LEU A 13 -9.70 -4.63 -22.77
N GLN A 14 -9.26 -5.66 -23.49
CA GLN A 14 -8.79 -6.90 -22.86
C GLN A 14 -7.57 -6.63 -21.98
N ALA A 15 -6.59 -5.87 -22.49
CA ALA A 15 -5.40 -5.49 -21.75
C ALA A 15 -5.74 -4.65 -20.51
N GLY A 16 -6.63 -3.66 -20.66
CA GLY A 16 -7.17 -2.85 -19.58
C GLY A 16 -7.83 -3.68 -18.48
N LEU A 17 -8.70 -4.61 -18.84
CA LEU A 17 -9.32 -5.54 -17.90
C LEU A 17 -8.29 -6.39 -17.13
N VAL A 18 -7.29 -6.91 -17.84
CA VAL A 18 -6.24 -7.75 -17.24
C VAL A 18 -5.35 -6.95 -16.30
N ILE A 19 -4.88 -5.77 -16.72
CA ILE A 19 -4.00 -4.94 -15.88
C ILE A 19 -4.74 -4.41 -14.65
N THR A 20 -6.03 -4.04 -14.77
CA THR A 20 -6.85 -3.68 -13.60
C THR A 20 -7.02 -4.86 -12.64
N ALA A 21 -7.29 -6.07 -13.15
CA ALA A 21 -7.38 -7.27 -12.31
C ALA A 21 -6.06 -7.58 -11.59
N TYR A 22 -4.93 -7.41 -12.30
CA TYR A 22 -3.59 -7.57 -11.75
C TYR A 22 -3.32 -6.56 -10.62
N ALA A 23 -3.56 -5.27 -10.87
CA ALA A 23 -3.37 -4.22 -9.87
C ALA A 23 -4.22 -4.45 -8.60
N ILE A 24 -5.49 -4.81 -8.76
CA ILE A 24 -6.37 -5.15 -7.61
C ILE A 24 -5.83 -6.36 -6.85
N THR A 25 -5.29 -7.36 -7.54
CA THR A 25 -4.72 -8.56 -6.89
C THR A 25 -3.46 -8.24 -6.08
N GLU A 26 -2.56 -7.40 -6.61
CA GLU A 26 -1.38 -6.91 -5.88
C GLU A 26 -1.80 -6.13 -4.63
N ILE A 27 -2.69 -5.15 -4.80
CA ILE A 27 -3.22 -4.32 -3.71
C ILE A 27 -3.88 -5.19 -2.63
N ASN A 28 -4.73 -6.14 -3.01
CA ASN A 28 -5.38 -7.05 -2.06
C ASN A 28 -4.36 -7.91 -1.30
N THR A 29 -3.22 -8.23 -1.93
CA THR A 29 -2.13 -8.94 -1.27
C THR A 29 -1.49 -8.08 -0.19
N PHE A 30 -1.13 -6.83 -0.51
CA PHE A 30 -0.62 -5.90 0.49
C PHE A 30 -1.62 -5.57 1.59
N MET A 31 -2.92 -5.46 1.27
CA MET A 31 -3.97 -5.26 2.27
C MET A 31 -4.03 -6.43 3.27
N ARG A 32 -3.94 -7.68 2.78
CA ARG A 32 -3.85 -8.84 3.68
C ARG A 32 -2.61 -8.80 4.56
N LEU A 33 -1.45 -8.46 3.99
CA LEU A 33 -0.21 -8.31 4.76
C LEU A 33 -0.32 -7.20 5.81
N PHE A 34 -0.94 -6.07 5.45
CA PHE A 34 -1.15 -4.93 6.34
C PHE A 34 -2.04 -5.30 7.54
N LEU A 35 -3.13 -6.01 7.29
CA LEU A 35 -4.00 -6.52 8.34
C LEU A 35 -3.27 -7.55 9.22
N ASN A 36 -2.46 -8.43 8.65
CA ASN A 36 -1.68 -9.43 9.39
C ASN A 36 -0.49 -8.87 10.16
N ALA A 37 -0.01 -7.68 9.81
CA ALA A 37 1.04 -6.93 10.51
C ALA A 37 0.49 -6.03 11.63
N SER A 38 -0.81 -6.08 11.92
CA SER A 38 -1.42 -5.27 12.97
C SER A 38 -1.25 -5.92 14.34
N HIS A 39 -0.17 -5.58 15.03
CA HIS A 39 0.08 -5.99 16.42
C HIS A 39 -0.58 -5.04 17.42
N PRO A 40 -1.15 -5.55 18.55
CA PRO A 40 -1.55 -4.70 19.66
C PRO A 40 -0.36 -3.91 20.21
N TYR A 41 -0.62 -2.70 20.71
CA TYR A 41 0.38 -1.93 21.46
C TYR A 41 0.78 -2.71 22.71
N THR A 42 2.07 -2.86 22.90
CA THR A 42 2.69 -3.61 24.00
C THR A 42 3.10 -2.69 25.15
N GLY A 43 3.25 -1.39 24.89
CA GLY A 43 3.84 -0.43 25.82
C GLY A 43 5.36 -0.46 25.80
N ASP A 44 5.97 -1.41 25.09
CA ASP A 44 7.40 -1.43 24.79
C ASP A 44 7.63 -0.58 23.53
N GLU A 45 8.34 0.53 23.70
CA GLU A 45 8.60 1.50 22.63
C GLU A 45 9.29 0.87 21.42
N PHE A 46 10.19 -0.10 21.65
CA PHE A 46 10.92 -0.77 20.58
C PHE A 46 9.99 -1.68 19.75
N LEU A 47 9.19 -2.51 20.41
CA LEU A 47 8.24 -3.39 19.73
C LEU A 47 7.16 -2.60 19.00
N ASP A 48 6.65 -1.55 19.63
CA ASP A 48 5.57 -0.72 19.07
C ASP A 48 6.09 0.09 17.87
N SER A 49 7.32 0.62 17.94
CA SER A 49 7.99 1.31 16.83
C SER A 49 8.23 0.38 15.64
N ALA A 50 8.78 -0.82 15.88
CA ALA A 50 9.03 -1.78 14.80
C ALA A 50 7.72 -2.23 14.12
N SER A 51 6.67 -2.48 14.90
CA SER A 51 5.33 -2.82 14.40
C SER A 51 4.77 -1.68 13.52
N PHE A 52 4.88 -0.44 14.01
CA PHE A 52 4.48 0.75 13.26
C PHE A 52 5.24 0.88 11.94
N SER A 53 6.57 0.73 11.95
CA SER A 53 7.40 0.77 10.74
C SER A 53 6.99 -0.28 9.71
N GLN A 54 6.75 -1.53 10.14
CA GLN A 54 6.32 -2.61 9.25
C GLN A 54 4.98 -2.30 8.57
N ARG A 55 3.99 -1.82 9.34
CA ARG A 55 2.68 -1.44 8.82
C ARG A 55 2.77 -0.27 7.84
N ASN A 56 3.58 0.73 8.16
CA ASN A 56 3.73 1.92 7.32
C ASN A 56 4.47 1.65 6.02
N LEU A 57 5.45 0.74 6.04
CA LEU A 57 6.06 0.25 4.81
C LEU A 57 5.01 -0.33 3.87
N LEU A 58 4.15 -1.23 4.38
CA LEU A 58 3.07 -1.85 3.60
C LEU A 58 2.07 -0.81 3.07
N LEU A 59 1.69 0.18 3.89
CA LEU A 59 0.79 1.26 3.47
C LEU A 59 1.42 2.15 2.39
N ARG A 60 2.71 2.51 2.51
CA ARG A 60 3.47 3.23 1.46
C ARG A 60 3.51 2.44 0.15
N THR A 61 3.75 1.13 0.21
CA THR A 61 3.75 0.28 -0.97
C THR A 61 2.37 0.21 -1.63
N MET A 62 1.29 0.10 -0.85
CA MET A 62 -0.08 0.17 -1.39
C MET A 62 -0.37 1.50 -2.07
N ALA A 63 -0.03 2.62 -1.43
CA ALA A 63 -0.22 3.94 -1.99
C ALA A 63 0.57 4.11 -3.32
N ALA A 64 1.81 3.63 -3.36
CA ALA A 64 2.61 3.64 -4.58
C ALA A 64 1.95 2.85 -5.73
N LYS A 65 1.38 1.68 -5.45
CA LYS A 65 0.63 0.89 -6.45
C LYS A 65 -0.63 1.57 -6.95
N VAL A 66 -1.33 2.29 -6.07
CA VAL A 66 -2.47 3.14 -6.48
C VAL A 66 -2.02 4.24 -7.45
N PHE A 67 -0.90 4.92 -7.15
CA PHE A 67 -0.35 5.93 -8.05
C PHE A 67 0.13 5.35 -9.38
N GLU A 68 0.77 4.17 -9.39
CA GLU A 68 1.15 3.48 -10.63
C GLU A 68 -0.08 3.18 -11.49
N TYR A 69 -1.17 2.69 -10.88
CA TYR A 69 -2.42 2.44 -11.58
C TYR A 69 -3.01 3.73 -12.16
N ARG A 70 -3.03 4.82 -11.39
CA ARG A 70 -3.46 6.15 -11.86
C ARG A 70 -2.65 6.61 -13.07
N THR A 71 -1.32 6.58 -12.97
CA THR A 71 -0.43 6.97 -14.07
C THR A 71 -0.66 6.12 -15.32
N MET A 72 -1.00 4.84 -15.18
CA MET A 72 -1.37 3.98 -16.31
C MET A 72 -2.68 4.42 -16.99
N LEU A 73 -3.68 4.85 -16.21
CA LEU A 73 -4.93 5.39 -16.78
C LEU A 73 -4.70 6.68 -17.56
N GLU A 74 -3.78 7.53 -17.09
CA GLU A 74 -3.41 8.82 -17.70
C GLU A 74 -2.48 8.65 -18.91
N GLY A 75 -1.53 7.71 -18.84
CA GLY A 75 -0.48 7.46 -19.82
C GLY A 75 -0.94 6.79 -21.11
N LYS A 76 -2.22 6.89 -21.45
CA LYS A 76 -2.75 6.38 -22.71
C LYS A 76 -2.24 7.23 -23.85
N ASP A 77 -1.59 6.59 -24.83
CA ASP A 77 -1.42 7.15 -26.16
C ASP A 77 -2.81 7.31 -26.80
N SER A 78 -3.45 8.43 -26.49
CA SER A 78 -4.82 8.79 -26.88
C SER A 78 -5.06 8.74 -28.40
N LYS A 79 -3.99 8.68 -29.20
CA LYS A 79 -4.07 8.60 -30.65
C LYS A 79 -4.31 7.19 -31.20
N ASN A 80 -3.94 6.13 -30.45
CA ASN A 80 -3.99 4.75 -30.96
C ASN A 80 -4.83 3.79 -30.11
N SER A 81 -5.27 4.20 -28.91
CA SER A 81 -6.10 3.37 -28.05
C SER A 81 -7.53 3.25 -28.58
N ASP A 82 -8.10 2.05 -28.54
CA ASP A 82 -9.51 1.82 -28.83
C ASP A 82 -10.44 2.62 -27.91
N LYS A 83 -11.52 3.13 -28.52
CA LYS A 83 -12.48 4.02 -27.87
C LYS A 83 -13.09 3.40 -26.61
N SER A 84 -13.40 2.10 -26.61
CA SER A 84 -14.06 1.47 -25.46
C SER A 84 -13.17 1.43 -24.22
N TRP A 85 -11.86 1.18 -24.39
CA TRP A 85 -10.90 1.28 -23.30
C TRP A 85 -10.71 2.73 -22.86
N SER A 86 -10.58 3.66 -23.82
CA SER A 86 -10.42 5.09 -23.54
C SER A 86 -11.55 5.64 -22.68
N ASP A 87 -12.80 5.35 -23.05
CA ASP A 87 -13.99 5.77 -22.31
C ASP A 87 -13.99 5.22 -20.88
N GLU A 88 -13.66 3.93 -20.70
CA GLU A 88 -13.60 3.32 -19.36
C GLU A 88 -12.52 3.94 -18.47
N ALA A 89 -11.29 4.12 -18.97
CA ALA A 89 -10.28 4.71 -18.10
C ALA A 89 -10.47 6.20 -17.87
N ALA A 90 -11.01 6.95 -18.83
CA ALA A 90 -11.37 8.35 -18.59
C ALA A 90 -12.37 8.43 -17.42
N LYS A 91 -13.35 7.51 -17.40
CA LYS A 91 -14.30 7.41 -16.29
C LYS A 91 -13.64 7.01 -14.97
N ILE A 92 -12.80 5.97 -14.96
CA ILE A 92 -12.06 5.55 -13.75
C ILE A 92 -11.16 6.69 -13.25
N SER A 93 -10.44 7.35 -14.16
CA SER A 93 -9.55 8.46 -13.85
C SER A 93 -10.34 9.61 -13.23
N SER A 94 -11.52 9.95 -13.77
CA SER A 94 -12.40 10.98 -13.21
C SER A 94 -12.81 10.65 -11.77
N GLU A 95 -13.25 9.41 -11.51
CA GLU A 95 -13.63 8.96 -10.16
C GLU A 95 -12.44 9.01 -9.18
N ILE A 96 -11.23 8.64 -9.64
CA ILE A 96 -10.01 8.78 -8.82
C ILE A 96 -9.70 10.26 -8.59
N SER A 97 -9.81 11.12 -9.59
CA SER A 97 -9.54 12.56 -9.47
C SER A 97 -10.46 13.26 -8.47
N GLU A 98 -11.70 12.80 -8.30
CA GLU A 98 -12.59 13.30 -7.25
C GLU A 98 -12.01 13.06 -5.83
N SER A 99 -11.33 11.91 -5.63
CA SER A 99 -10.66 11.59 -4.36
C SER A 99 -9.40 12.43 -4.10
N GLU A 100 -8.86 13.14 -5.10
CA GLU A 100 -7.65 13.97 -4.95
C GLU A 100 -7.90 15.24 -4.12
N THR A 101 -9.17 15.60 -3.93
CA THR A 101 -9.58 16.69 -3.05
C THR A 101 -9.36 16.37 -1.56
N MET A 102 -9.18 15.08 -1.22
CA MET A 102 -8.96 14.62 0.14
C MET A 102 -7.55 14.97 0.62
N ILE A 103 -7.40 15.31 1.90
CA ILE A 103 -6.07 15.60 2.46
C ILE A 103 -5.14 14.38 2.37
N GLY A 104 -5.70 13.17 2.52
CA GLY A 104 -4.95 11.93 2.39
C GLY A 104 -4.25 11.74 1.04
N TYR A 105 -4.80 12.29 -0.05
CA TYR A 105 -4.16 12.26 -1.37
C TYR A 105 -2.84 13.03 -1.36
N ARG A 106 -2.88 14.30 -0.95
CA ARG A 106 -1.69 15.16 -0.94
C ARG A 106 -0.60 14.60 -0.04
N LEU A 107 -1.00 14.04 1.10
CA LEU A 107 -0.07 13.38 2.00
C LEU A 107 0.56 12.14 1.36
N ALA A 108 -0.24 11.29 0.70
CA ALA A 108 0.28 10.12 0.00
C ALA A 108 1.24 10.49 -1.13
N GLU A 109 0.93 11.53 -1.90
CA GLU A 109 1.77 12.06 -2.97
C GLU A 109 3.10 12.56 -2.43
N ASP A 110 3.05 13.37 -1.37
CA ASP A 110 4.21 13.91 -0.68
C ASP A 110 5.13 12.82 -0.11
N LEU A 111 4.54 11.80 0.52
CA LEU A 111 5.26 10.65 1.04
C LEU A 111 5.85 9.79 -0.09
N ARG A 112 5.11 9.57 -1.18
CA ARG A 112 5.61 8.86 -2.36
C ARG A 112 6.84 9.56 -2.94
N ASN A 113 6.76 10.87 -3.05
CA ASN A 113 7.77 11.72 -3.67
C ASN A 113 9.01 11.96 -2.81
N GLU A 114 9.02 11.58 -1.53
CA GLU A 114 10.19 11.82 -0.67
C GLU A 114 10.60 10.64 0.22
N ALA A 115 9.68 9.70 0.50
CA ALA A 115 9.84 8.71 1.58
C ALA A 115 9.45 7.27 1.21
N ALA A 116 9.02 6.99 -0.02
CA ALA A 116 8.60 5.65 -0.43
C ALA A 116 9.56 4.95 -1.41
N ASN A 117 9.87 5.55 -2.55
CA ASN A 117 10.50 4.83 -3.68
C ASN A 117 11.90 5.32 -4.08
N HIS A 118 12.38 6.40 -3.47
CA HIS A 118 13.74 6.89 -3.72
C HIS A 118 14.31 7.56 -2.48
N TYR A 119 15.63 7.45 -2.31
CA TYR A 119 16.34 8.10 -1.22
C TYR A 119 16.70 9.53 -1.61
N SER A 120 16.31 10.51 -0.79
CA SER A 120 16.58 11.93 -1.04
C SER A 120 17.26 12.57 0.16
N PHE A 121 18.57 12.82 0.06
CA PHE A 121 19.34 13.50 1.10
C PHE A 121 18.80 14.91 1.39
N LYS A 122 18.36 15.62 0.35
CA LYS A 122 17.72 16.94 0.48
C LYS A 122 16.41 16.86 1.29
N ALA A 123 15.59 15.83 1.06
CA ALA A 123 14.38 15.60 1.84
C ALA A 123 14.72 15.25 3.30
N ALA A 124 15.67 14.34 3.53
CA ALA A 124 16.13 13.98 4.87
C ALA A 124 16.58 15.22 5.68
N ARG A 125 17.40 16.10 5.08
CA ARG A 125 17.82 17.35 5.72
C ARG A 125 16.66 18.27 6.10
N LYS A 126 15.63 18.37 5.26
CA LYS A 126 14.43 19.16 5.56
C LYS A 126 13.62 18.52 6.68
N ASN A 127 13.42 17.21 6.63
CA ASN A 127 12.58 16.49 7.59
C ASN A 127 13.20 16.41 8.99
N LEU A 128 14.54 16.45 9.09
CA LEU A 128 15.25 16.54 10.38
C LEU A 128 14.76 17.73 11.24
N LEU A 129 14.39 18.85 10.62
CA LEU A 129 13.88 20.03 11.33
C LEU A 129 12.49 19.82 11.96
N PHE A 130 11.78 18.78 11.53
CA PHE A 130 10.41 18.44 11.97
C PHE A 130 10.39 17.10 12.73
N THR A 131 11.55 16.53 13.02
CA THR A 131 11.67 15.30 13.79
C THR A 131 11.53 15.63 15.28
N SER A 132 10.80 14.79 16.02
CA SER A 132 10.60 14.96 17.46
C SER A 132 11.93 14.96 18.21
N SER A 133 12.05 15.75 19.28
CA SER A 133 13.18 15.66 20.21
C SER A 133 13.28 14.30 20.90
N ASN A 134 12.17 13.56 20.94
CA ASN A 134 12.08 12.22 21.52
C ASN A 134 12.16 11.12 20.45
N ALA A 135 12.53 11.47 19.21
CA ALA A 135 12.66 10.48 18.14
C ALA A 135 13.75 9.45 18.45
N ASN A 136 13.49 8.19 18.11
CA ASN A 136 14.41 7.10 18.36
C ASN A 136 15.50 7.03 17.26
N PHE A 137 16.73 7.41 17.63
CA PHE A 137 17.92 7.31 16.76
C PHE A 137 18.82 6.11 17.09
N SER A 138 18.31 5.16 17.86
CA SER A 138 19.06 3.97 18.27
C SER A 138 19.31 3.03 17.08
N LEU A 139 20.34 2.20 17.25
CA LEU A 139 20.75 1.17 16.30
C LEU A 139 20.49 -0.20 16.93
N TYR A 140 19.54 -0.96 16.38
CA TYR A 140 19.23 -2.31 16.86
C TYR A 140 19.76 -3.33 15.86
N VAL A 141 20.87 -3.97 16.22
CA VAL A 141 21.51 -5.00 15.39
C VAL A 141 21.17 -6.40 15.90
N HIS A 142 21.07 -7.33 14.97
CA HIS A 142 20.87 -8.75 15.26
C HIS A 142 21.64 -9.58 14.23
N GLN A 143 22.08 -10.79 14.61
CA GLN A 143 22.85 -11.66 13.73
C GLN A 143 22.08 -12.03 12.46
N LYS A 144 20.77 -12.28 12.60
CA LYS A 144 19.84 -12.38 11.47
C LYS A 144 19.51 -10.99 10.96
N THR A 145 19.97 -10.64 9.76
CA THR A 145 19.82 -9.30 9.16
C THR A 145 18.36 -8.81 9.14
N GLY A 146 17.40 -9.71 8.95
CA GLY A 146 15.97 -9.36 8.97
C GLY A 146 15.39 -8.98 10.33
N ASN A 147 16.12 -9.19 11.43
CA ASN A 147 15.74 -8.76 12.78
C ASN A 147 16.39 -7.43 13.17
N GLY A 148 17.32 -6.91 12.36
CA GLY A 148 17.89 -5.58 12.58
C GLY A 148 16.81 -4.51 12.37
N PHE A 149 16.82 -3.48 13.21
CA PHE A 149 15.85 -2.40 13.17
C PHE A 149 16.55 -1.04 13.33
N TYR A 150 16.15 -0.08 12.49
CA TYR A 150 16.82 1.20 12.31
C TYR A 150 15.79 2.34 12.31
N PRO A 151 15.17 2.67 13.47
CA PRO A 151 14.03 3.59 13.54
C PRO A 151 14.35 5.00 13.06
N ALA A 152 15.61 5.45 13.15
CA ALA A 152 16.04 6.77 12.69
C ALA A 152 15.55 7.10 11.27
N GLY A 153 15.58 6.10 10.36
CA GLY A 153 15.09 6.29 8.99
C GLY A 153 13.60 6.58 8.94
N GLU A 154 12.79 5.90 9.75
CA GLU A 154 11.34 6.09 9.82
C GLU A 154 10.98 7.38 10.55
N GLU A 155 11.65 7.68 11.65
CA GLU A 155 11.48 8.94 12.40
C GLU A 155 11.73 10.17 11.52
N VAL A 156 12.81 10.14 10.73
CA VAL A 156 13.19 11.27 9.89
C VAL A 156 12.40 11.27 8.58
N MET A 157 12.42 10.17 7.82
CA MET A 157 11.86 10.18 6.47
C MET A 157 10.35 10.13 6.45
N PHE A 158 9.74 9.40 7.38
CA PHE A 158 8.30 9.21 7.41
C PHE A 158 7.64 10.17 8.40
N ILE A 159 7.94 10.05 9.70
CA ILE A 159 7.33 10.91 10.74
C ILE A 159 7.71 12.38 10.51
N GLY A 160 8.98 12.69 10.28
CA GLY A 160 9.43 14.05 9.99
C GLY A 160 8.75 14.64 8.73
N ARG A 161 8.53 13.84 7.68
CA ARG A 161 7.80 14.28 6.49
C ARG A 161 6.32 14.54 6.76
N LEU A 162 5.70 13.70 7.58
CA LEU A 162 4.32 13.83 8.02
C LEU A 162 4.13 15.09 8.88
N SER A 163 4.97 15.28 9.90
CA SER A 163 5.02 16.49 10.74
C SER A 163 5.19 17.74 9.88
N ARG A 164 6.11 17.71 8.91
CA ARG A 164 6.32 18.81 7.96
C ARG A 164 5.11 19.10 7.08
N HIS A 165 4.36 18.06 6.69
CA HIS A 165 3.14 18.24 5.87
C HIS A 165 2.07 19.01 6.64
N ILE A 166 1.89 18.66 7.92
CA ILE A 166 0.83 19.23 8.76
C ILE A 166 1.25 20.50 9.50
N ASP A 167 2.52 20.92 9.38
CA ASP A 167 3.01 22.14 10.00
C ASP A 167 2.17 23.35 9.53
N GLY A 168 1.65 24.12 10.49
CA GLY A 168 0.71 25.23 10.24
C GLY A 168 -0.76 24.84 10.04
N MET A 169 -1.12 23.55 10.01
CA MET A 169 -2.52 23.09 9.98
C MET A 169 -3.09 22.98 11.40
N LYS A 170 -3.91 23.96 11.81
CA LYS A 170 -4.33 24.14 13.21
C LYS A 170 -5.11 22.97 13.85
N ASP A 171 -5.72 22.09 13.06
CA ASP A 171 -6.64 21.05 13.54
C ASP A 171 -6.26 19.62 13.11
N ILE A 172 -5.01 19.42 12.69
CA ILE A 172 -4.56 18.13 12.16
C ILE A 172 -3.41 17.61 13.01
N THR A 173 -3.70 16.54 13.74
CA THR A 173 -2.69 15.78 14.47
C THR A 173 -2.00 14.78 13.54
N LEU A 174 -0.82 14.28 13.93
CA LEU A 174 -0.14 13.20 13.20
C LEU A 174 -1.05 11.97 13.01
N GLN A 175 -1.76 11.58 14.07
CA GLN A 175 -2.70 10.45 14.01
C GLN A 175 -3.82 10.72 12.99
N ARG A 176 -4.42 11.90 13.02
CA ARG A 176 -5.47 12.28 12.06
C ARG A 176 -4.93 12.28 10.63
N ALA A 177 -3.73 12.81 10.39
CA ALA A 177 -3.13 12.82 9.07
C ALA A 177 -2.89 11.39 8.54
N PHE A 178 -2.44 10.49 9.41
CA PHE A 178 -2.32 9.07 9.10
C PHE A 178 -3.66 8.42 8.76
N ASP A 179 -4.71 8.69 9.54
CA ASP A 179 -6.05 8.16 9.30
C ASP A 179 -6.61 8.64 7.95
N GLU A 180 -6.45 9.93 7.65
CA GLU A 180 -6.85 10.51 6.36
C GLU A 180 -6.11 9.87 5.18
N TRP A 181 -4.81 9.60 5.32
CA TRP A 181 -4.04 8.88 4.32
C TRP A 181 -4.59 7.47 4.09
N MET A 182 -4.85 6.71 5.16
CA MET A 182 -5.42 5.37 5.05
C MET A 182 -6.82 5.40 4.43
N ILE A 183 -7.65 6.37 4.80
CA ILE A 183 -9.00 6.56 4.24
C ILE A 183 -8.90 6.79 2.73
N TRP A 184 -8.02 7.68 2.27
CA TRP A 184 -7.82 7.92 0.85
C TRP A 184 -7.35 6.66 0.11
N VAL A 185 -6.36 5.93 0.63
CA VAL A 185 -5.89 4.68 0.00
C VAL A 185 -7.05 3.69 -0.13
N ARG A 186 -7.85 3.51 0.93
CA ARG A 186 -9.02 2.61 0.91
C ARG A 186 -10.08 3.05 -0.11
N GLU A 187 -10.33 4.34 -0.22
CA GLU A 187 -11.30 4.90 -1.17
C GLU A 187 -10.89 4.55 -2.61
N VAL A 188 -9.63 4.81 -2.98
CA VAL A 188 -9.16 4.50 -4.33
C VAL A 188 -9.19 3.00 -4.63
N ILE A 189 -8.83 2.15 -3.66
CA ILE A 189 -8.94 0.68 -3.81
C ILE A 189 -10.40 0.25 -4.06
N THR A 190 -11.35 0.91 -3.39
CA THR A 190 -12.79 0.67 -3.56
C THR A 190 -13.24 1.09 -4.96
N ILE A 191 -12.82 2.27 -5.43
CA ILE A 191 -13.05 2.75 -6.79
C ILE A 191 -12.51 1.73 -7.80
N MET A 192 -11.25 1.32 -7.68
CA MET A 192 -10.62 0.34 -8.58
C MET A 192 -11.44 -0.96 -8.65
N SER A 193 -11.83 -1.50 -7.50
CA SER A 193 -12.59 -2.74 -7.40
C SER A 193 -13.99 -2.64 -8.02
N ASN A 194 -14.71 -1.56 -7.72
CA ASN A 194 -16.04 -1.31 -8.27
C ASN A 194 -15.99 -1.12 -9.79
N ASN A 195 -14.99 -0.41 -10.30
CA ASN A 195 -14.79 -0.21 -11.73
C ASN A 195 -14.46 -1.52 -12.44
N TYR A 196 -13.63 -2.38 -11.85
CA TYR A 196 -13.38 -3.71 -12.41
C TYR A 196 -14.66 -4.54 -12.51
N VAL A 197 -15.45 -4.60 -11.44
CA VAL A 197 -16.74 -5.32 -11.44
C VAL A 197 -17.68 -4.74 -12.50
N ARG A 198 -17.73 -3.40 -12.64
CA ARG A 198 -18.52 -2.72 -13.67
C ARG A 198 -18.07 -3.12 -15.06
N MET A 199 -16.78 -3.03 -15.38
CA MET A 199 -16.26 -3.38 -16.70
C MET A 199 -16.57 -4.83 -17.07
N ILE A 200 -16.40 -5.77 -16.14
CA ILE A 200 -16.75 -7.19 -16.35
C ILE A 200 -18.24 -7.36 -16.60
N THR A 201 -19.08 -6.67 -15.82
CA THR A 201 -20.54 -6.77 -15.97
C THR A 201 -21.00 -6.23 -17.32
N THR A 202 -20.54 -5.03 -17.69
CA THR A 202 -20.91 -4.34 -18.94
C THR A 202 -20.38 -5.07 -20.18
N HIS A 203 -19.09 -5.42 -20.21
CA HIS A 203 -18.45 -5.89 -21.45
C HIS A 203 -18.49 -7.40 -21.64
N ILE A 204 -18.65 -8.16 -20.55
CA ILE A 204 -18.63 -9.63 -20.59
C ILE A 204 -20.00 -10.23 -20.23
N PHE A 205 -20.55 -9.94 -19.05
CA PHE A 205 -21.75 -10.64 -18.58
C PHE A 205 -23.01 -10.27 -19.38
N GLN A 206 -23.19 -9.01 -19.77
CA GLN A 206 -24.32 -8.61 -20.63
C GLN A 206 -24.35 -9.36 -21.97
N LYS A 207 -23.18 -9.70 -22.53
CA LYS A 207 -23.06 -10.45 -23.79
C LYS A 207 -23.11 -11.96 -23.61
N LYS A 208 -23.01 -12.45 -22.38
CA LYS A 208 -23.02 -13.88 -22.03
C LYS A 208 -23.97 -14.13 -20.86
N PRO A 209 -25.30 -14.08 -21.07
CA PRO A 209 -26.31 -14.12 -19.99
C PRO A 209 -26.29 -15.40 -19.16
N LYS A 210 -25.65 -16.46 -19.64
CA LYS A 210 -25.46 -17.72 -18.88
C LYS A 210 -24.26 -17.68 -17.93
N LYS A 211 -23.46 -16.60 -17.91
CA LYS A 211 -22.33 -16.42 -17.00
C LYS A 211 -22.69 -15.42 -15.92
N TYR A 212 -22.43 -15.82 -14.68
CA TYR A 212 -22.68 -15.02 -13.49
C TYR A 212 -21.49 -15.12 -12.54
N ALA A 213 -21.31 -14.10 -11.70
CA ALA A 213 -20.40 -14.18 -10.57
C ALA A 213 -20.87 -15.31 -9.64
N ARG A 214 -19.96 -16.21 -9.29
CA ARG A 214 -20.26 -17.31 -8.36
C ARG A 214 -19.52 -17.08 -7.06
N LYS A 215 -20.23 -17.22 -5.94
CA LYS A 215 -19.57 -17.39 -4.64
C LYS A 215 -18.95 -18.77 -4.63
N VAL A 216 -17.65 -18.85 -4.40
CA VAL A 216 -16.95 -20.14 -4.22
C VAL A 216 -16.46 -20.19 -2.79
N ALA A 217 -16.76 -21.27 -2.10
CA ALA A 217 -16.21 -21.59 -0.79
C ALA A 217 -15.22 -22.76 -0.97
N HIS A 218 -14.03 -22.60 -0.42
CA HIS A 218 -13.02 -23.66 -0.37
C HIS A 218 -12.72 -23.95 1.09
N PHE A 219 -12.56 -25.23 1.43
CA PHE A 219 -11.88 -25.59 2.68
C PHE A 219 -10.40 -25.30 2.49
N VAL A 220 -9.92 -24.30 3.22
CA VAL A 220 -8.52 -23.90 3.21
C VAL A 220 -7.89 -24.44 4.49
N PRO A 221 -6.71 -25.08 4.44
CA PRO A 221 -6.01 -25.53 5.65
C PRO A 221 -5.84 -24.38 6.64
N PHE A 222 -5.98 -24.65 7.94
CA PHE A 222 -5.80 -23.65 9.00
C PHE A 222 -4.43 -22.95 8.93
N SER A 223 -3.39 -23.63 8.44
CA SER A 223 -2.06 -23.04 8.24
C SER A 223 -1.98 -21.98 7.13
N MET A 224 -3.01 -21.86 6.29
CA MET A 224 -3.08 -20.92 5.16
C MET A 224 -4.11 -19.79 5.40
N VAL A 225 -4.81 -19.80 6.53
CA VAL A 225 -5.82 -18.78 6.89
C VAL A 225 -5.46 -18.18 8.23
N GLN A 226 -5.60 -16.86 8.34
CA GLN A 226 -5.41 -16.14 9.59
C GLN A 226 -6.71 -15.50 10.06
N GLU A 227 -6.96 -15.51 11.37
CA GLU A 227 -8.05 -14.73 11.95
C GLU A 227 -7.74 -13.23 11.90
N PRO A 228 -8.66 -12.36 11.44
CA PRO A 228 -8.45 -10.92 11.26
C PRO A 228 -8.04 -10.10 12.51
N ARG A 229 -7.84 -10.74 13.67
CA ARG A 229 -7.47 -10.11 14.95
C ARG A 229 -6.26 -10.77 15.63
N LYS A 230 -5.67 -11.77 14.98
CA LYS A 230 -4.45 -12.41 15.44
C LYS A 230 -3.35 -12.04 14.46
N PRO A 231 -2.41 -11.15 14.78
CA PRO A 231 -1.31 -10.85 13.88
C PRO A 231 -0.52 -12.14 13.59
N SER A 232 -0.11 -12.30 12.35
CA SER A 232 0.65 -13.48 11.89
C SER A 232 1.90 -13.13 11.13
N ALA A 233 2.04 -11.88 10.69
CA ALA A 233 3.33 -11.43 10.19
C ALA A 233 4.29 -11.39 11.39
N PRO A 234 5.40 -12.15 11.38
CA PRO A 234 6.36 -12.04 12.44
C PRO A 234 6.99 -10.65 12.40
N LEU A 235 7.05 -10.00 13.56
CA LEU A 235 7.81 -8.77 13.72
C LEU A 235 9.32 -9.05 13.72
N PHE A 236 9.70 -10.16 14.35
CA PHE A 236 11.06 -10.68 14.39
C PHE A 236 11.05 -12.20 14.20
N MET A 237 12.11 -12.73 13.60
CA MET A 237 12.36 -14.16 13.51
C MET A 237 12.96 -14.67 14.83
N ARG A 238 12.58 -15.88 15.26
CA ARG A 238 13.20 -16.51 16.42
C ARG A 238 14.68 -16.78 16.15
N ASP A 239 15.52 -16.57 17.15
CA ASP A 239 16.84 -17.18 17.18
C ASP A 239 16.64 -18.69 17.37
N ASP A 240 17.28 -19.49 16.51
CA ASP A 240 17.30 -20.95 16.59
C ASP A 240 18.39 -21.45 17.56
N GLY A 241 19.11 -20.53 18.20
CA GLY A 241 20.16 -20.86 19.16
C GLY A 241 21.43 -21.39 18.50
N SER A 242 21.52 -21.35 17.16
CA SER A 242 22.74 -21.63 16.41
C SER A 242 23.66 -20.42 16.28
N SER A 243 23.35 -19.32 16.98
CA SER A 243 24.20 -18.14 17.09
C SER A 243 25.65 -18.55 17.40
N PRO A 244 26.65 -18.18 16.57
CA PRO A 244 28.04 -18.38 16.91
C PRO A 244 28.27 -17.73 18.27
N LYS A 245 28.93 -18.44 19.19
CA LYS A 245 29.41 -17.85 20.44
C LYS A 245 30.20 -16.60 20.06
N THR A 246 29.61 -15.42 20.23
CA THR A 246 30.27 -14.15 19.97
C THR A 246 31.43 -14.05 20.93
N SER A 247 32.63 -14.33 20.43
CA SER A 247 33.87 -14.02 21.09
C SER A 247 33.88 -12.51 21.32
N ASN A 248 33.83 -12.12 22.59
CA ASN A 248 34.30 -10.85 23.17
C ASN A 248 34.65 -9.76 22.13
N LEU A 249 33.65 -9.02 21.67
CA LEU A 249 33.89 -7.64 21.27
C LEU A 249 33.75 -6.82 22.56
N GLN A 250 34.87 -6.69 23.25
CA GLN A 250 35.09 -5.63 24.23
C GLN A 250 35.45 -4.35 23.47
N GLU A 251 34.88 -3.26 23.98
CA GLU A 251 35.05 -1.83 23.65
C GLU A 251 34.21 -1.26 22.50
#